data_AF-A0A971G511-F1
#
_entry.id   AF-A0A971G511-F1
#
_cell.length_a   1.000
_cell.length_b   1.000
_cell.length_c   1.000
_cell.angle_alpha   90.00
_cell.angle_beta   90.00
_cell.angle_gamma   90.00
#
_symmetry.space_group_name_H-M   'P 1'
#
loop_
_entity.id
_entity.type
_entity.pdbx_description
1 polymer ?
#
loop_
_entity_poly.entity_id
_entity_poly.type
_entity_poly.pdbx_seq_one_letter_code
_entity_poly.pdbx_strand_id
1 'polypeptide(L)'
;MWGSGEGDRLPYQSRYSATKAALNALSLSLRYEYWDEHIKISSATPGTTAAAIFGDVKPPRSAQTPFQSVSRILNGVVHNDRVILGDDPDADGAKDCFDPNVQEGKDQYFLNVARQRREGTIVF
;
A
#
# COMPACT_ATOMS: atom_id res chain seq x y z
N MET A 1 11.78 -13.33 -0.81
CA MET A 1 12.00 -13.38 0.64
C MET A 1 11.58 -12.01 1.16
N TRP A 2 10.30 -11.86 1.54
CA TRP A 2 9.86 -10.71 2.33
C TRP A 2 9.77 -11.20 3.76
N GLY A 3 10.57 -10.57 4.62
CA GLY A 3 10.64 -10.90 6.04
C GLY A 3 9.53 -10.15 6.76
N SER A 4 8.81 -10.89 7.59
CA SER A 4 7.95 -10.39 8.66
C SER A 4 8.59 -9.22 9.42
N GLY A 5 7.86 -8.10 9.57
CA GLY A 5 8.04 -7.22 10.73
C GLY A 5 7.93 -5.71 10.52
N GLU A 6 8.32 -5.16 9.37
CA GLU A 6 8.25 -3.70 9.12
C GLU A 6 8.02 -3.46 7.62
N GLY A 7 6.78 -3.22 7.21
CA GLY A 7 6.31 -3.33 5.81
C GLY A 7 7.04 -2.50 4.75
N ASP A 8 7.91 -1.56 5.13
CA ASP A 8 8.68 -0.73 4.19
C ASP A 8 10.22 -0.82 4.34
N ARG A 9 10.74 -1.49 5.37
CA ARG A 9 12.19 -1.48 5.68
C ARG A 9 12.79 -2.87 5.60
N LEU A 10 13.16 -3.28 4.38
CA LEU A 10 13.83 -4.55 4.16
C LEU A 10 15.36 -4.38 4.17
N PRO A 11 16.07 -4.97 5.16
CA PRO A 11 17.54 -4.98 5.16
C PRO A 11 18.09 -5.61 3.87
N TYR A 12 19.25 -5.10 3.41
CA TYR A 12 19.88 -5.48 2.13
C TYR A 12 19.08 -5.16 0.85
N GLN A 13 17.95 -4.45 0.98
CA GLN A 13 17.14 -4.02 -0.15
C GLN A 13 16.82 -2.51 -0.08
N SER A 14 17.78 -1.69 0.32
CA SER A 14 17.56 -0.25 0.58
C SER A 14 16.94 0.51 -0.60
N ARG A 15 17.42 0.28 -1.83
CA ARG A 15 16.86 0.90 -3.04
C ARG A 15 15.42 0.49 -3.28
N TYR A 16 15.14 -0.79 -3.09
CA TYR A 16 13.80 -1.34 -3.23
C TYR A 16 12.85 -0.69 -2.22
N SER A 17 13.20 -0.78 -0.93
CA SER A 17 12.48 -0.18 0.20
C SER A 17 12.18 1.31 -0.02
N ALA A 18 13.21 2.10 -0.38
CA ALA A 18 13.04 3.54 -0.63
C ALA A 18 12.04 3.82 -1.77
N THR A 19 12.10 3.06 -2.86
CA THR A 19 11.17 3.26 -3.99
C THR A 19 9.74 2.83 -3.66
N LYS A 20 9.56 1.78 -2.85
CA LYS A 20 8.22 1.32 -2.43
C LYS A 20 7.58 2.29 -1.44
N ALA A 21 8.35 2.81 -0.49
CA ALA A 21 7.89 3.86 0.42
C ALA A 21 7.50 5.14 -0.35
N ALA A 22 8.32 5.56 -1.32
CA ALA A 22 8.01 6.71 -2.17
C ALA A 22 6.73 6.51 -3.00
N LEU A 23 6.55 5.30 -3.57
CA LEU A 23 5.33 4.97 -4.33
C LEU A 23 4.09 4.93 -3.42
N ASN A 24 4.22 4.40 -2.21
CA ASN A 24 3.14 4.38 -1.22
C ASN A 24 2.71 5.82 -0.86
N ALA A 25 3.67 6.69 -0.53
CA ALA A 25 3.40 8.09 -0.23
C ALA A 25 2.74 8.81 -1.41
N LEU A 26 3.27 8.63 -2.63
CA LEU A 26 2.70 9.23 -3.85
C LEU A 26 1.25 8.78 -4.07
N SER A 27 0.98 7.47 -4.05
CA SER A 27 -0.36 6.92 -4.25
C SER A 27 -1.37 7.45 -3.24
N LEU A 28 -0.97 7.58 -1.97
CA LEU A 28 -1.84 8.09 -0.91
C LEU A 28 -2.09 9.59 -1.04
N SER A 29 -1.10 10.39 -1.47
CA SER A 29 -1.34 11.81 -1.79
C SER A 29 -2.32 11.95 -2.95
N LEU A 30 -2.07 11.24 -4.05
CA LEU A 30 -2.91 11.28 -5.25
C LEU A 30 -4.35 10.84 -4.98
N ARG A 31 -4.56 9.84 -4.10
CA ARG A 31 -5.89 9.39 -3.66
C ARG A 31 -6.78 10.56 -3.24
N TYR A 32 -6.22 11.51 -2.49
CA TYR A 32 -6.98 12.65 -1.98
C TYR A 32 -7.04 13.80 -2.97
N GLU A 33 -5.97 14.02 -3.74
CA GLU A 33 -5.93 15.04 -4.79
C GLU A 33 -7.00 14.79 -5.87
N TYR A 34 -7.25 13.53 -6.22
CA TYR A 34 -8.20 13.13 -7.25
C TYR A 34 -9.54 12.60 -6.72
N TRP A 35 -9.75 12.62 -5.39
CA TRP A 35 -10.92 11.97 -4.77
C TRP A 35 -12.25 12.52 -5.28
N ASP A 36 -12.34 13.85 -5.36
CA ASP A 36 -13.54 14.59 -5.77
C ASP A 36 -13.74 14.58 -7.30
N GLU A 37 -12.74 14.11 -8.06
CA GLU A 37 -12.83 13.81 -9.49
C GLU A 37 -13.30 12.36 -9.76
N HIS A 38 -13.69 11.65 -8.69
CA HIS A 38 -14.17 10.26 -8.74
C HIS A 38 -13.14 9.25 -9.25
N ILE A 39 -11.84 9.59 -9.21
CA ILE A 39 -10.75 8.65 -9.48
C ILE A 39 -10.25 8.11 -8.13
N LYS A 40 -10.38 6.80 -7.94
CA LYS A 40 -10.00 6.13 -6.69
C LYS A 40 -8.64 5.46 -6.84
N ILE A 41 -7.74 5.82 -5.92
CA ILE A 41 -6.35 5.34 -5.91
C ILE A 41 -6.11 4.63 -4.58
N SER A 42 -5.53 3.44 -4.67
CA SER A 42 -5.15 2.60 -3.53
C SER A 42 -3.66 2.30 -3.63
N SER A 43 -2.99 2.25 -2.48
CA SER A 43 -1.62 1.71 -2.41
C SER A 43 -1.70 0.23 -2.15
N ALA A 44 -1.04 -0.60 -2.97
CA ALA A 44 -1.15 -2.06 -2.84
C ALA A 44 0.23 -2.73 -2.83
N THR A 45 0.38 -3.72 -1.95
CA THR A 45 1.51 -4.68 -1.96
C THR A 45 0.98 -6.08 -2.26
N PRO A 46 1.68 -6.88 -3.09
CA PRO A 46 1.30 -8.26 -3.35
C PRO A 46 1.76 -9.24 -2.25
N GLY A 47 2.46 -8.80 -1.21
CA GLY A 47 3.11 -9.70 -0.24
C GLY A 47 4.19 -10.59 -0.88
N THR A 48 4.68 -11.60 -0.15
CA THR A 48 5.59 -12.60 -0.73
C THR A 48 4.84 -13.51 -1.68
N THR A 49 4.82 -13.18 -2.97
CA THR A 49 4.12 -13.98 -3.99
C THR A 49 5.08 -14.84 -4.80
N ALA A 50 4.78 -16.13 -4.95
CA ALA A 50 5.50 -17.09 -5.79
C ALA A 50 5.27 -16.81 -7.29
N ALA A 51 5.91 -15.75 -7.80
CA ALA A 51 5.83 -15.31 -9.20
C ALA A 51 7.08 -15.69 -10.01
N ALA A 52 7.04 -15.50 -11.32
CA ALA A 52 8.15 -15.82 -12.23
C ALA A 52 9.46 -15.05 -11.95
N ILE A 53 9.43 -13.97 -11.15
CA ILE A 53 10.61 -13.19 -10.77
C ILE A 53 11.68 -14.01 -10.04
N PHE A 54 11.30 -15.15 -9.46
CA PHE A 54 12.23 -16.05 -8.79
C PHE A 54 13.14 -16.83 -9.77
N GLY A 55 12.81 -16.89 -11.07
CA GLY A 55 13.59 -17.61 -12.06
C GLY A 55 13.82 -19.07 -11.65
N ASP A 56 15.08 -19.52 -11.67
CA ASP A 56 15.48 -20.87 -11.27
C ASP A 56 15.57 -21.05 -9.74
N VAL A 57 15.44 -19.98 -8.96
CA VAL A 57 15.48 -20.03 -7.50
C VAL A 57 14.10 -20.41 -6.99
N LYS A 58 14.04 -21.35 -6.03
CA LYS A 58 12.76 -21.71 -5.41
C LYS A 58 12.21 -20.54 -4.57
N PRO A 59 10.94 -20.13 -4.73
CA PRO A 59 10.34 -19.14 -3.84
C PRO A 59 10.37 -19.63 -2.38
N PRO A 60 10.39 -18.72 -1.39
CA PRO A 60 10.28 -19.07 0.02
C PRO A 60 9.06 -19.96 0.28
N ARG A 61 9.16 -20.88 1.25
CA ARG A 61 8.02 -21.76 1.61
C ARG A 61 6.80 -21.01 2.10
N SER A 62 7.00 -19.82 2.69
CA SER A 62 5.94 -18.92 3.14
C SER A 62 5.32 -18.09 2.01
N ALA A 63 5.81 -18.20 0.77
CA ALA A 63 5.27 -17.44 -0.34
C ALA A 63 3.86 -17.90 -0.68
N GLN A 64 2.94 -16.94 -0.83
CA GLN A 64 1.60 -17.20 -1.33
C GLN A 64 1.58 -17.43 -2.84
N THR A 65 0.50 -18.02 -3.32
CA THR A 65 0.27 -18.18 -4.76
C THR A 65 -0.11 -16.84 -5.42
N PRO A 66 0.15 -16.66 -6.71
CA PRO A 66 -0.32 -15.48 -7.46
C PRO A 66 -1.84 -15.27 -7.36
N PHE A 67 -2.62 -16.34 -7.32
CA PHE A 67 -4.07 -16.26 -7.21
C PHE A 67 -4.52 -15.70 -5.85
N GLN A 68 -3.87 -16.09 -4.75
CA GLN A 68 -4.18 -15.55 -3.42
C GLN A 68 -3.89 -14.05 -3.35
N SER A 69 -2.72 -13.64 -3.88
CA SER A 69 -2.31 -12.23 -3.92
C SER A 69 -3.28 -11.38 -4.74
N VAL A 70 -3.60 -11.79 -5.97
CA VAL A 70 -4.50 -11.02 -6.84
C VAL A 70 -5.92 -10.97 -6.29
N SER A 71 -6.41 -12.06 -5.68
CA SER A 71 -7.74 -12.08 -5.05
C SER A 71 -7.83 -11.03 -3.94
N ARG A 72 -6.82 -10.95 -3.06
CA ARG A 72 -6.77 -9.93 -2.00
C ARG A 72 -6.70 -8.52 -2.57
N ILE A 73 -5.84 -8.29 -3.57
CA ILE A 73 -5.70 -6.97 -4.21
C ILE A 73 -7.02 -6.51 -4.83
N LEU A 74 -7.67 -7.36 -5.63
CA LEU A 74 -8.91 -6.99 -6.31
C LEU A 74 -10.07 -6.78 -5.34
N ASN A 75 -10.14 -7.55 -4.24
CA ASN A 75 -11.11 -7.30 -3.18
C ASN A 75 -10.89 -5.91 -2.56
N GLY A 76 -9.65 -5.55 -2.22
CA GLY A 76 -9.39 -4.21 -1.66
C GLY A 76 -9.69 -3.07 -2.62
N VAL A 77 -9.45 -3.26 -3.93
CA VAL A 77 -9.83 -2.29 -4.97
C VAL A 77 -11.35 -2.08 -5.01
N VAL A 78 -12.13 -3.17 -4.95
CA VAL A 78 -13.60 -3.11 -4.94
C VAL A 78 -14.12 -2.33 -3.73
N HIS A 79 -13.46 -2.46 -2.58
CA HIS A 79 -13.82 -1.74 -1.35
C HIS A 79 -13.21 -0.33 -1.27
N ASN A 80 -12.44 0.09 -2.27
CA ASN A 80 -11.71 1.35 -2.27
C ASN A 80 -10.81 1.51 -1.02
N ASP A 81 -10.15 0.43 -0.63
CA ASP A 81 -9.23 0.42 0.50
C ASP A 81 -8.05 1.37 0.24
N ARG A 82 -7.66 2.13 1.25
CA ARG A 82 -6.55 3.10 1.21
C ARG A 82 -5.21 2.39 1.01
N VAL A 83 -5.01 1.31 1.77
CA VAL A 83 -3.82 0.45 1.72
C VAL A 83 -4.29 -1.00 1.62
N ILE A 84 -3.84 -1.71 0.59
CA ILE A 84 -4.20 -3.10 0.31
C ILE A 84 -2.97 -3.98 0.53
N LEU A 85 -3.06 -4.86 1.52
CA LEU A 85 -1.95 -5.67 2.00
C LEU A 85 -2.12 -7.10 1.51
N GLY A 86 -1.13 -7.59 0.76
CA GLY A 86 -1.25 -8.80 -0.04
C GLY A 86 -1.21 -10.09 0.78
N ASP A 87 -0.62 -10.08 1.97
CA ASP A 87 -0.61 -11.20 2.91
C ASP A 87 -0.80 -10.74 4.37
N ASP A 88 -1.03 -11.69 5.28
CA ASP A 88 -1.29 -11.37 6.70
C ASP A 88 -0.05 -10.79 7.41
N PRO A 89 1.20 -11.25 7.13
CA PRO A 89 2.40 -10.60 7.64
C PRO A 89 2.52 -9.12 7.26
N ASP A 90 2.21 -8.75 6.02
CA ASP A 90 2.15 -7.35 5.58
C ASP A 90 1.05 -6.59 6.35
N ALA A 91 -0.12 -7.22 6.56
CA ALA A 91 -1.23 -6.66 7.33
C ALA A 91 -0.88 -6.32 8.78
N ASP A 92 -0.16 -7.23 9.44
CA ASP A 92 0.29 -7.02 10.81
C ASP A 92 1.42 -5.99 10.90
N GLY A 93 2.42 -6.06 10.02
CA GLY A 93 3.56 -5.14 10.02
C GLY A 93 3.20 -3.70 9.60
N ALA A 94 2.09 -3.49 8.89
CA ALA A 94 1.66 -2.16 8.49
C ALA A 94 1.05 -1.36 9.65
N LYS A 95 0.60 -1.99 10.74
CA LYS A 95 -0.10 -1.32 11.85
C LYS A 95 0.72 -0.18 12.48
N ASP A 96 2.04 -0.32 12.50
CA ASP A 96 2.91 0.68 13.12
C ASP A 96 3.15 1.94 12.25
N CYS A 97 2.84 1.89 10.95
CA CYS A 97 3.16 2.97 10.00
C CYS A 97 1.97 3.41 9.15
N PHE A 98 1.19 2.44 8.66
CA PHE A 98 0.12 2.62 7.69
C PHE A 98 -1.12 1.79 8.03
N ASP A 99 -1.50 1.77 9.32
CA ASP A 99 -2.63 0.96 9.82
C ASP A 99 -3.85 1.04 8.87
N PRO A 100 -4.29 -0.11 8.31
CA PRO A 100 -5.46 -0.15 7.43
C PRO A 100 -6.75 0.18 8.18
N ASN A 101 -6.82 -0.05 9.50
CA ASN A 101 -8.03 0.12 10.29
C ASN A 101 -8.39 1.59 10.57
N VAL A 102 -7.46 2.51 10.35
CA VAL A 102 -7.69 3.95 10.55
C VAL A 102 -8.08 4.69 9.26
N GLN A 103 -8.44 3.95 8.21
CA GLN A 103 -8.77 4.50 6.89
C GLN A 103 -9.77 5.66 6.95
N GLU A 104 -10.92 5.47 7.61
CA GLU A 104 -11.98 6.50 7.64
C GLU A 104 -11.46 7.83 8.20
N GLY A 105 -10.74 7.78 9.33
CA GLY A 105 -10.16 8.97 9.95
C GLY A 105 -9.07 9.62 9.09
N LYS A 106 -8.23 8.82 8.41
CA LYS A 106 -7.21 9.32 7.49
C LYS A 106 -7.82 9.95 6.25
N ASP A 107 -8.82 9.29 5.65
CA ASP A 107 -9.53 9.78 4.48
C ASP A 107 -10.22 11.11 4.82
N GLN A 108 -10.97 11.18 5.92
CA GLN A 108 -11.63 12.42 6.36
C GLN A 108 -10.64 13.59 6.55
N TYR A 109 -9.51 13.33 7.23
CA TYR A 109 -8.50 14.34 7.49
C TYR A 109 -7.84 14.85 6.21
N PHE A 110 -7.33 13.95 5.37
CA PHE A 110 -6.55 14.35 4.20
C PHE A 110 -7.41 14.86 3.05
N LEU A 111 -8.67 14.44 2.93
CA LEU A 111 -9.62 15.06 2.01
C LEU A 111 -9.89 16.52 2.37
N ASN A 112 -10.06 16.80 3.66
CA ASN A 112 -10.21 18.18 4.13
C ASN A 112 -8.96 19.03 3.82
N VAL A 113 -7.76 18.48 4.06
CA VAL A 113 -6.49 19.15 3.69
C VAL A 113 -6.41 19.40 2.18
N ALA A 114 -6.72 18.40 1.35
CA ALA A 114 -6.66 18.52 -0.10
C ALA A 114 -7.63 19.60 -0.62
N ARG A 115 -8.85 19.66 -0.09
CA ARG A 115 -9.87 20.67 -0.44
C ARG A 115 -9.42 22.08 -0.03
N GLN A 116 -8.93 22.25 1.19
CA GLN A 116 -8.42 23.55 1.65
C GLN A 116 -7.21 24.03 0.83
N ARG A 117 -6.32 23.12 0.40
CA ARG A 117 -5.22 23.45 -0.51
C ARG A 117 -5.73 23.85 -1.90
N ARG A 118 -6.73 23.13 -2.43
CA ARG A 118 -7.36 23.44 -3.72
C ARG A 118 -8.05 24.81 -3.71
N GLU A 119 -8.63 25.20 -2.58
CA GLU A 119 -9.25 26.52 -2.36
C GLU A 119 -8.22 27.64 -2.07
N GLY A 120 -6.95 27.30 -1.82
CA GLY A 120 -5.90 28.25 -1.47
C GLY A 120 -5.89 28.70 0.00
N THR A 121 -6.66 28.05 0.87
CA THR A 121 -6.78 28.36 2.31
C THR A 121 -5.53 27.95 3.10
N ILE A 122 -4.90 26.84 2.72
CA ILE A 122 -3.64 26.37 3.29
C ILE A 122 -2.60 26.28 2.18
N VAL A 123 -1.40 26.81 2.44
CA VAL A 123 -0.22 26.72 1.56
C VAL A 123 0.94 26.06 2.31
N PHE A 124 1.63 25.14 1.63
CA PHE A 124 2.72 24.27 2.10
C PHE A 124 2.39 23.42 3.33
#